data_AF-A0A429EZ79-F1
#
_entry.id   AF-A0A429EZ79-F1
#
_cell.length_a   1.000
_cell.length_b   1.000
_cell.length_c   1.000
_cell.angle_alpha   90.00
_cell.angle_beta   90.00
_cell.angle_gamma   90.00
#
_symmetry.space_group_name_H-M   'P 1'
#
loop_
_entity.id
_entity.type
_entity.pdbx_description
1 polymer ?
#
loop_
_entity_poly.entity_id
_entity_poly.type
_entity_poly.pdbx_seq_one_letter_code
_entity_poly.pdbx_strand_id
1 'polypeptide(L)'
;MKIIERLRILAAQGCSVDIVALRMAQGSCEALMKGQPDRVRLRGFKKGNEAGIHEKNMMIEGDYLKPGTKVVFTGSQNFNNPSLHENDENVIRVLDNDGIYRSFVRNFEQVAQATDQEIKSPGDCWKMVPTD
;
A
#
# COMPACT_ATOMS: atom_id res chain seq x y z
N MET A 1 2.50 -3.02 16.70
CA MET A 1 1.56 -3.45 15.63
C MET A 1 2.15 -3.03 14.30
N LYS A 2 2.23 -3.94 13.33
CA LYS A 2 2.77 -3.64 12.00
C LYS A 2 1.69 -2.97 11.14
N ILE A 3 2.11 -2.16 10.16
CA ILE A 3 1.19 -1.46 9.24
C ILE A 3 0.22 -2.43 8.54
N ILE A 4 0.70 -3.58 8.09
CA ILE A 4 -0.10 -4.62 7.42
C ILE A 4 -1.22 -5.17 8.32
N GLU A 5 -0.96 -5.31 9.63
CA GLU A 5 -1.97 -5.80 10.58
C GLU A 5 -3.06 -4.74 10.76
N ARG A 6 -2.67 -3.47 10.80
CA ARG A 6 -3.60 -2.35 10.90
C ARG A 6 -4.47 -2.23 9.66
N LEU A 7 -3.89 -2.34 8.46
CA LEU A 7 -4.64 -2.32 7.20
C LEU A 7 -5.67 -3.45 7.12
N ARG A 8 -5.27 -4.67 7.50
CA ARG A 8 -6.20 -5.80 7.60
C ARG A 8 -7.33 -5.55 8.59
N ILE A 9 -7.04 -4.99 9.76
CA ILE A 9 -8.06 -4.64 10.76
C ILE A 9 -9.04 -3.60 10.19
N LEU A 10 -8.55 -2.57 9.50
CA LEU A 10 -9.40 -1.56 8.86
C LEU A 10 -10.26 -2.18 7.75
N ALA A 11 -9.71 -3.10 6.95
CA ALA A 11 -10.48 -3.83 5.95
C ALA A 11 -11.63 -4.63 6.58
N ALA A 12 -11.34 -5.32 7.70
CA ALA A 12 -12.36 -6.05 8.47
C ALA A 12 -13.42 -5.15 9.11
N GLN A 13 -13.13 -3.84 9.27
CA GLN A 13 -14.06 -2.81 9.75
C GLN A 13 -14.86 -2.15 8.61
N GLY A 14 -14.69 -2.60 7.36
CA GLY A 14 -15.44 -2.10 6.21
C GLY A 14 -14.67 -1.14 5.30
N CYS A 15 -13.43 -0.76 5.63
CA CYS A 15 -12.61 0.04 4.72
C CYS A 15 -12.21 -0.78 3.49
N SER A 16 -12.07 -0.12 2.34
CA SER A 16 -11.39 -0.73 1.18
C SER A 16 -9.89 -0.46 1.27
N VAL A 17 -9.07 -1.49 1.07
CA VAL A 17 -7.61 -1.40 1.05
C VAL A 17 -7.12 -1.86 -0.30
N ASP A 18 -6.39 -1.00 -1.00
CA ASP A 18 -5.81 -1.33 -2.29
C ASP A 18 -4.32 -0.99 -2.29
N ILE A 19 -3.51 -1.98 -2.63
CA ILE A 19 -2.05 -1.93 -2.51
C ILE A 19 -1.46 -2.37 -3.84
N VAL A 20 -0.59 -1.52 -4.39
CA VAL A 20 0.39 -1.91 -5.40
C VAL A 20 1.74 -1.94 -4.71
N ALA A 21 2.44 -3.07 -4.81
CA ALA A 21 3.78 -3.21 -4.26
C ALA A 21 4.69 -3.94 -5.23
N LEU A 22 5.96 -3.52 -5.26
CA LEU A 22 6.97 -4.21 -6.03
C LEU A 22 7.44 -5.48 -5.33
N ARG A 23 7.66 -5.36 -4.02
CA ARG A 23 8.17 -6.41 -3.16
C ARG A 23 7.50 -6.32 -1.79
N MET A 24 7.25 -7.48 -1.19
CA MET A 24 6.73 -7.60 0.17
C MET A 24 7.28 -8.89 0.79
N ALA A 25 7.77 -8.79 2.02
CA ALA A 25 8.19 -9.99 2.76
C ALA A 25 7.02 -10.98 2.90
N GLN A 26 7.30 -12.28 2.76
CA GLN A 26 6.28 -13.34 2.76
C GLN A 26 5.33 -13.23 3.96
N GLY A 27 5.87 -13.12 5.18
CA GLY A 27 5.04 -13.02 6.39
C GLY A 27 4.19 -11.75 6.46
N SER A 28 4.60 -10.64 5.84
CA SER A 28 3.75 -9.43 5.74
C SER A 28 2.60 -9.64 4.76
N CYS A 29 2.85 -10.31 3.63
CA CYS A 29 1.81 -10.66 2.67
C CYS A 29 0.80 -11.64 3.28
N GLU A 30 1.27 -12.72 3.90
CA GLU A 30 0.39 -13.71 4.54
C GLU A 30 -0.44 -13.08 5.65
N ALA A 31 0.16 -12.21 6.46
CA ALA A 31 -0.55 -11.53 7.52
C ALA A 31 -1.55 -10.48 7.00
N LEU A 32 -1.30 -9.84 5.85
CA LEU A 32 -2.27 -8.97 5.18
C LEU A 32 -3.44 -9.78 4.60
N MET A 33 -3.15 -10.90 3.92
CA MET A 33 -4.12 -11.76 3.22
C MET A 33 -4.87 -12.72 4.15
N LYS A 34 -4.57 -12.72 5.46
CA LYS A 34 -5.28 -13.53 6.46
C LYS A 34 -6.68 -12.96 6.71
N GLY A 35 -7.74 -13.77 6.62
CA GLY A 35 -9.12 -13.32 6.91
C GLY A 35 -9.80 -12.65 5.72
N GLN A 36 -10.74 -11.71 5.97
CA GLN A 36 -11.65 -11.08 4.99
C GLN A 36 -10.92 -10.50 3.75
N PRO A 37 -10.82 -11.24 2.64
CA PRO A 37 -10.00 -10.83 1.50
C PRO A 37 -10.76 -9.89 0.56
N ASP A 38 -12.10 -9.86 0.63
CA ASP A 38 -12.95 -9.15 -0.35
C ASP A 38 -12.75 -7.62 -0.35
N ARG A 39 -12.17 -7.08 0.73
CA ARG A 39 -11.87 -5.65 0.88
C ARG A 39 -10.38 -5.31 0.76
N VAL A 40 -9.53 -6.30 0.51
CA VAL A 40 -8.09 -6.12 0.30
C VAL A 40 -7.75 -6.51 -1.13
N ARG A 41 -7.20 -5.57 -1.89
CA ARG A 41 -6.58 -5.84 -3.18
C ARG A 41 -5.08 -5.65 -3.07
N LEU A 42 -4.31 -6.70 -3.39
CA LEU A 42 -2.86 -6.65 -3.45
C LEU A 42 -2.41 -7.02 -4.86
N ARG A 43 -1.74 -6.08 -5.50
CA ARG A 43 -1.24 -6.18 -6.88
C ARG A 43 0.25 -5.89 -6.94
N GLY A 44 0.90 -6.43 -7.94
CA GLY A 44 2.33 -6.25 -8.17
C GLY A 44 2.68 -6.52 -9.63
N PHE A 45 3.97 -6.71 -9.86
CA PHE A 45 4.52 -6.92 -11.20
C PHE A 45 5.24 -8.26 -11.27
N LYS A 46 5.12 -8.95 -12.39
CA LYS A 46 5.97 -10.09 -12.72
C LYS A 46 7.41 -9.61 -12.93
N LYS A 47 8.35 -10.51 -12.67
CA LYS A 47 9.78 -10.27 -12.90
C LYS A 47 10.03 -9.81 -14.34
N GLY A 48 10.74 -8.70 -14.49
CA GLY A 48 11.07 -8.07 -15.78
C GLY A 48 10.01 -7.09 -16.30
N ASN A 49 8.90 -6.89 -15.59
CA ASN A 49 7.84 -5.94 -15.95
C ASN A 49 7.56 -4.93 -14.82
N GLU A 50 8.52 -4.69 -13.93
CA GLU A 50 8.39 -3.90 -12.70
C GLU A 50 8.02 -2.42 -12.92
N ALA A 51 8.05 -1.95 -14.17
CA ALA A 51 7.75 -0.58 -14.61
C ALA A 51 8.47 0.54 -13.81
N GLY A 52 9.52 0.20 -13.05
CA GLY A 52 10.29 1.15 -12.25
C GLY A 52 9.52 1.76 -11.08
N ILE A 53 8.49 1.12 -10.53
CA ILE A 53 7.76 1.70 -9.39
C ILE A 53 8.71 1.90 -8.21
N HIS A 54 8.82 3.14 -7.73
CA HIS A 54 9.61 3.49 -6.54
C HIS A 54 8.90 4.50 -5.64
N GLU A 55 7.59 4.63 -5.81
CA GLU A 55 6.74 5.51 -5.03
C GLU A 55 6.53 4.97 -3.62
N LYS A 56 6.43 5.88 -2.64
CA LYS A 56 6.07 5.55 -1.25
C LYS A 56 4.91 6.44 -0.81
N ASN A 57 3.76 6.16 -1.42
CA ASN A 57 2.56 6.98 -1.28
C ASN A 57 1.46 6.21 -0.54
N MET A 58 0.74 6.89 0.35
CA MET A 58 -0.47 6.37 0.99
C MET A 58 -1.54 7.45 0.99
N MET A 59 -2.70 7.12 0.42
CA MET A 59 -3.87 7.99 0.37
C MET A 59 -4.93 7.40 1.27
N ILE A 60 -5.51 8.24 2.14
CA ILE A 60 -6.58 7.84 3.05
C ILE A 60 -7.72 8.84 2.88
N GLU A 61 -8.91 8.32 2.63
CA GLU A 61 -10.17 9.06 2.74
C GLU A 61 -11.04 8.34 3.79
N GLY A 62 -11.47 9.10 4.79
CA GLY A 62 -12.30 8.55 5.86
C GLY A 62 -12.43 9.50 7.05
N ASP A 63 -12.92 8.96 8.15
CA ASP A 63 -13.27 9.75 9.34
C ASP A 63 -12.05 9.96 10.23
N TYR A 64 -11.24 10.95 9.89
CA TYR A 64 -10.04 11.36 10.62
C TYR A 64 -10.10 12.87 10.89
N LEU A 65 -10.13 13.30 12.16
CA LEU A 65 -10.44 14.69 12.59
C LEU A 65 -11.87 15.14 12.30
N LYS A 66 -12.35 14.97 11.06
CA LYS A 66 -13.74 15.17 10.63
C LYS A 66 -14.13 14.10 9.60
N PRO A 67 -15.44 13.83 9.41
CA PRO A 67 -15.89 12.89 8.40
C PRO A 67 -15.40 13.25 6.99
N GLY A 68 -15.00 12.24 6.21
CA GLY A 68 -14.55 12.41 4.82
C GLY A 68 -13.22 13.17 4.64
N THR A 69 -12.37 13.17 5.65
CA THR A 69 -11.03 13.80 5.58
C THR A 69 -10.14 13.05 4.60
N LYS A 70 -9.42 13.82 3.78
CA LYS A 70 -8.49 13.32 2.77
C LYS A 70 -7.06 13.64 3.16
N VAL A 71 -6.23 12.61 3.22
CA VAL A 71 -4.83 12.69 3.63
C VAL A 71 -3.95 11.99 2.60
N VAL A 72 -2.83 12.63 2.27
CA VAL A 72 -1.72 12.00 1.54
C VAL A 72 -0.50 11.95 2.43
N PHE A 73 0.08 10.75 2.56
CA PHE A 73 1.43 10.55 3.05
C PHE A 73 2.33 10.21 1.87
N THR A 74 3.44 10.93 1.73
CA THR A 74 4.41 10.73 0.65
C THR A 74 5.81 11.11 1.14
N GLY A 75 6.86 10.64 0.48
CA GLY A 75 8.23 10.97 0.84
C GLY A 75 9.21 9.90 0.38
N SER A 76 10.35 9.84 1.05
CA SER A 76 11.41 8.87 0.77
C SER A 76 11.20 7.54 1.52
N GLN A 77 10.50 7.59 2.65
CA GLN A 77 10.35 6.46 3.58
C GLN A 77 9.61 5.28 2.96
N ASN A 78 10.27 4.11 2.89
CA ASN A 78 9.58 2.85 2.61
C ASN A 78 8.78 2.38 3.85
N PHE A 79 7.71 1.62 3.63
CA PHE A 79 6.92 1.01 4.72
C PHE A 79 7.61 -0.23 5.32
N ASN A 80 8.84 -0.06 5.83
CA ASN A 80 9.67 -1.11 6.42
C ASN A 80 10.42 -0.61 7.67
N ASN A 81 11.07 -1.53 8.40
CA ASN A 81 11.78 -1.19 9.64
C ASN A 81 13.05 -0.34 9.41
N PRO A 82 13.92 -0.64 8.42
CA PRO A 82 15.10 0.19 8.19
C PRO A 82 14.76 1.65 7.88
N SER A 83 13.79 1.91 7.00
CA SER A 83 13.33 3.29 6.74
C SER A 83 12.66 3.94 7.96
N LEU A 84 12.25 3.19 8.98
CA LEU A 84 11.68 3.73 10.22
C LEU A 84 12.74 4.04 11.30
N HIS A 85 13.86 3.33 11.30
CA HIS A 85 14.80 3.33 12.43
C HIS A 85 16.26 3.55 12.07
N GLU A 86 16.67 3.19 10.86
CA GLU A 86 18.07 3.07 10.45
C GLU A 86 18.45 4.06 9.35
N ASN A 87 17.49 4.53 8.56
CA ASN A 87 17.73 5.46 7.47
C ASN A 87 17.24 6.88 7.80
N ASP A 88 17.92 7.88 7.23
CA ASP A 88 17.44 9.25 7.20
C ASP A 88 16.36 9.41 6.11
N GLU A 89 15.11 9.38 6.53
CA GLU A 89 13.94 9.42 5.65
C GLU A 89 13.00 10.56 6.06
N ASN A 90 12.26 11.08 5.09
CA ASN A 90 11.21 12.04 5.36
C ASN A 90 9.83 11.51 4.95
N VAL A 91 8.81 11.93 5.69
CA VAL A 91 7.41 11.78 5.32
C VAL A 91 6.73 13.13 5.40
N ILE A 92 6.09 13.50 4.31
CA ILE A 92 5.24 14.67 4.17
C ILE A 92 3.80 14.21 4.33
N ARG A 93 3.07 14.88 5.21
CA ARG A 93 1.63 14.73 5.37
C ARG A 93 0.92 15.94 4.78
N VAL A 94 0.12 15.72 3.75
CA VAL A 94 -0.75 16.74 3.16
C VAL A 94 -2.18 16.47 3.63
N LEU A 95 -2.79 17.47 4.28
CA LEU A 95 -4.14 17.39 4.83
C LEU A 95 -5.10 18.29 4.05
N ASP A 96 -6.34 17.82 3.86
CA ASP A 96 -7.47 18.62 3.38
C ASP A 96 -7.25 19.37 2.05
N ASN A 97 -6.40 18.81 1.19
CA ASN A 97 -6.20 19.32 -0.17
C ASN A 97 -6.73 18.31 -1.20
N ASP A 98 -7.95 18.54 -1.65
CA ASP A 98 -8.69 17.67 -2.55
C ASP A 98 -8.07 17.60 -3.97
N GLY A 99 -7.42 18.67 -4.42
CA GLY A 99 -6.66 18.68 -5.68
C GLY A 99 -5.46 17.73 -5.64
N ILE A 100 -4.64 17.85 -4.59
CA ILE A 100 -3.47 16.99 -4.37
C ILE A 100 -3.92 15.53 -4.17
N TYR A 101 -4.87 15.28 -3.28
CA TYR A 101 -5.39 13.94 -3.02
C TYR A 101 -5.82 13.22 -4.30
N ARG A 102 -6.66 13.85 -5.11
CA ARG A 102 -7.12 13.25 -6.37
C ARG A 102 -5.99 13.04 -7.37
N SER A 103 -4.95 13.89 -7.37
CA SER A 103 -3.79 13.67 -8.26
C SER A 103 -3.04 12.41 -7.89
N PHE A 104 -2.83 12.16 -6.58
CA PHE A 104 -2.20 10.95 -6.09
C PHE A 104 -3.07 9.70 -6.35
N VAL A 105 -4.39 9.81 -6.15
CA VAL A 105 -5.32 8.70 -6.48
C VAL A 105 -5.27 8.36 -7.97
N ARG A 106 -5.33 9.35 -8.86
CA ARG A 106 -5.22 9.10 -10.31
C ARG A 106 -3.90 8.45 -10.71
N ASN A 107 -2.79 8.90 -10.12
CA ASN A 107 -1.49 8.27 -10.34
C ASN A 107 -1.49 6.81 -9.88
N PHE A 108 -2.00 6.55 -8.67
CA PHE A 108 -2.15 5.20 -8.15
C PHE A 108 -2.98 4.31 -9.07
N GLU A 109 -4.12 4.80 -9.58
CA GLU A 109 -4.97 4.07 -10.51
C GLU A 109 -4.25 3.72 -11.82
N GLN A 110 -3.42 4.62 -12.35
CA GLN A 110 -2.61 4.36 -13.55
C GLN A 110 -1.55 3.28 -13.27
N VAL A 111 -0.82 3.37 -12.16
CA VAL A 111 0.18 2.37 -11.77
C VAL A 111 -0.49 1.01 -11.52
N ALA A 112 -1.63 1.02 -10.85
CA ALA A 112 -2.47 -0.15 -10.62
C ALA A 112 -2.94 -0.83 -11.91
N GLN A 113 -3.33 -0.07 -12.93
CA GLN A 113 -3.71 -0.62 -14.24
C GLN A 113 -2.53 -1.24 -14.99
N ALA A 114 -1.31 -0.81 -14.71
CA ALA A 114 -0.10 -1.38 -15.29
C ALA A 114 0.36 -2.69 -14.61
N THR A 115 -0.20 -3.04 -13.45
CA THR A 115 0.11 -4.31 -12.77
C THR A 115 -0.34 -5.52 -13.59
N ASP A 116 0.45 -6.59 -13.58
CA ASP A 116 0.18 -7.84 -14.30
C ASP A 116 0.13 -9.07 -13.38
N GLN A 117 0.08 -8.82 -12.07
CA GLN A 117 0.04 -9.83 -11.03
C GLN A 117 -0.87 -9.40 -9.88
N GLU A 118 -1.76 -10.31 -9.46
CA GLU A 118 -2.65 -10.13 -8.32
C GLU A 118 -2.45 -11.27 -7.31
N ILE A 119 -2.47 -10.92 -6.02
CA ILE A 119 -2.35 -11.85 -4.89
C ILE A 119 -3.75 -12.08 -4.34
N LYS A 120 -4.27 -13.30 -4.54
CA LYS A 120 -5.66 -13.63 -4.22
C LYS A 120 -5.80 -14.42 -2.92
N SER A 121 -4.71 -15.02 -2.46
CA SER A 121 -4.68 -15.85 -1.26
C SER A 121 -3.32 -15.81 -0.58
N PRO A 122 -3.20 -16.23 0.69
CA PRO A 122 -1.90 -16.44 1.33
C PRO A 122 -0.96 -17.35 0.53
N GLY A 123 -1.49 -18.34 -0.19
CA GLY A 123 -0.71 -19.23 -1.06
C GLY A 123 -0.08 -18.55 -2.27
N ASP A 124 -0.52 -17.34 -2.62
CA ASP A 124 0.05 -16.54 -3.71
C ASP A 124 1.22 -15.65 -3.25
N CYS A 125 1.49 -15.57 -1.95
CA CYS A 125 2.43 -14.58 -1.40
C CYS A 125 3.89 -14.77 -1.84
N TRP A 126 4.27 -15.96 -2.30
CA TRP A 126 5.59 -16.21 -2.90
C TRP A 126 5.88 -15.27 -4.09
N LYS A 127 4.83 -14.81 -4.78
CA LYS A 127 4.93 -13.91 -5.93
C LYS A 127 5.40 -12.49 -5.58
N MET A 128 5.36 -12.12 -4.30
CA MET A 128 5.78 -10.79 -3.81
C MET A 128 7.16 -10.80 -3.15
N VAL A 129 7.76 -11.98 -2.95
CA VAL A 129 9.01 -12.11 -2.23
C VAL A 129 10.13 -11.47 -3.05
N PRO A 130 11.00 -10.63 -2.45
CA PRO A 130 12.21 -10.15 -3.11
C PRO A 130 12.97 -11.34 -3.71
N THR A 131 13.24 -11.31 -5.02
CA THR A 131 14.23 -12.23 -5.58
C THR A 131 15.60 -11.60 -5.33
N ASP A 132 16.46 -12.37 -4.67
CA ASP A 132 17.85 -12.01 -4.42
C ASP A 132 18.62 -11.74 -5.72
#